data_AF-A0A3N2R4F7-F1
#
_entry.id   AF-A0A3N2R4F7-F1
#
_cell.length_a   1.000
_cell.length_b   1.000
_cell.length_c   1.000
_cell.angle_alpha   90.00
_cell.angle_beta   90.00
_cell.angle_gamma   90.00
#
_symmetry.space_group_name_H-M   'P 1'
#
loop_
_entity.id
_entity.type
_entity.pdbx_description
1 polymer ?
#
loop_
_entity_poly.entity_id
_entity_poly.type
_entity_poly.pdbx_seq_one_letter_code
_entity_poly.pdbx_strand_id
1 'polypeptide(L)'
;MRRRDLLKGAGVIVGLGLTGCAPWVQDDTAATEAAPSLSDQLAELADARFSASAKGLSSQVLFDRLRQNGVLSTQRGINTGKLRGLARKEPLIQYQGFYYSRSELALYNLAYLVHKPTLGR
;
A
#
# COMPACT_ATOMS: atom_id res chain seq x y z
N MET A 1 -7.35 -57.32 31.86
CA MET A 1 -8.39 -56.71 32.73
C MET A 1 -8.42 -55.20 32.41
N ARG A 2 -9.55 -54.65 31.93
CA ARG A 2 -9.78 -53.18 31.82
C ARG A 2 -9.84 -52.58 33.24
N ARG A 3 -9.64 -51.28 33.48
CA ARG A 3 -10.65 -50.19 33.35
C ARG A 3 -9.93 -48.90 33.85
N ARG A 4 -9.88 -47.81 33.06
CA ARG A 4 -10.75 -46.61 33.19
C ARG A 4 -10.45 -45.78 34.47
N ASP A 5 -10.43 -44.46 34.54
CA ASP A 5 -10.91 -43.33 33.73
C ASP A 5 -10.03 -42.11 34.12
N LEU A 6 -9.64 -41.17 33.26
CA LEU A 6 -10.41 -40.18 32.48
C LEU A 6 -10.88 -38.97 33.31
N LEU A 7 -10.55 -37.79 32.76
CA LEU A 7 -11.18 -36.45 32.83
C LEU A 7 -10.25 -35.39 33.42
N LYS A 8 -9.59 -34.59 32.56
CA LYS A 8 -10.12 -33.41 31.84
C LYS A 8 -10.51 -32.28 32.79
N GLY A 9 -9.85 -31.13 32.61
CA GLY A 9 -10.48 -29.85 32.93
C GLY A 9 -9.51 -28.77 33.37
N ALA A 10 -9.25 -27.84 32.46
CA ALA A 10 -9.06 -26.41 32.73
C ALA A 10 -8.11 -26.01 33.86
N GLY A 11 -6.86 -25.72 33.50
CA GLY A 11 -6.02 -24.79 34.26
C GLY A 11 -6.32 -23.35 33.86
N VAL A 12 -7.04 -22.62 34.71
CA VAL A 12 -7.10 -21.16 34.77
C VAL A 12 -6.70 -20.77 36.18
N ILE A 13 -5.55 -20.12 36.39
CA ILE A 13 -5.23 -19.15 37.48
C ILE A 13 -3.97 -18.38 36.98
N VAL A 14 -4.06 -17.18 36.41
CA VAL A 14 -4.14 -15.81 37.00
C VAL A 14 -3.04 -15.51 38.04
N GLY A 15 -2.09 -14.64 37.68
CA GLY A 15 -1.12 -14.05 38.61
C GLY A 15 -0.71 -12.64 38.17
N LEU A 16 -1.07 -11.64 38.99
CA LEU A 16 -0.76 -10.21 38.83
C LEU A 16 0.72 -9.88 39.13
N GLY A 17 1.32 -9.01 38.31
CA GLY A 17 2.30 -7.94 38.64
C GLY A 17 3.74 -8.39 38.98
N LEU A 18 4.80 -7.97 38.27
CA LEU A 18 5.18 -6.59 37.90
C LEU A 18 6.05 -6.52 36.62
N THR A 19 5.68 -5.58 35.75
CA THR A 19 6.49 -4.85 34.76
C THR A 19 7.26 -5.61 33.68
N GLY A 20 6.61 -5.78 32.53
CA GLY A 20 7.22 -6.10 31.24
C GLY A 20 6.11 -6.39 30.23
N CYS A 21 5.84 -5.44 29.33
CA CYS A 21 4.69 -5.41 28.43
C CYS A 21 4.37 -6.78 27.78
N ALA A 22 3.22 -7.35 28.14
CA ALA A 22 2.64 -8.49 27.44
C ALA A 22 2.09 -8.00 26.09
N PRO A 23 2.46 -8.59 24.94
CA PRO A 23 1.66 -8.43 23.74
C PRO A 23 0.42 -9.28 23.94
N TRP A 24 -0.70 -8.58 24.14
CA TRP A 24 -2.03 -9.10 23.95
C TRP A 24 -2.08 -9.70 22.54
N VAL A 25 -2.13 -11.02 22.43
CA VAL A 25 -2.59 -11.65 21.19
C VAL A 25 -4.10 -11.49 21.21
N GLN A 26 -4.53 -10.33 20.72
CA GLN A 26 -5.88 -10.08 20.30
C GLN A 26 -6.14 -11.05 19.14
N ASP A 27 -7.20 -11.85 19.28
CA ASP A 27 -7.80 -12.61 18.18
C ASP A 27 -8.20 -11.58 17.11
N ASP A 28 -7.28 -11.28 16.20
CA ASP A 28 -7.60 -10.57 14.97
C ASP A 28 -8.42 -11.54 14.13
N THR A 29 -9.72 -11.34 14.24
CA THR A 29 -10.70 -11.86 13.31
C THR A 29 -10.27 -11.30 11.95
N ALA A 30 -9.50 -12.08 11.19
CA ALA A 30 -9.02 -11.71 9.87
C ALA A 30 -10.24 -11.65 8.92
N ALA A 31 -10.97 -10.54 9.01
CA ALA A 31 -11.71 -10.01 7.89
C ALA A 31 -10.71 -9.99 6.74
N THR A 32 -10.92 -10.85 5.76
CA THR A 32 -10.12 -10.86 4.54
C THR A 32 -10.42 -9.54 3.84
N GLU A 33 -9.67 -8.49 4.20
CA GLU A 33 -9.73 -7.21 3.50
C GLU A 33 -9.35 -7.51 2.05
N ALA A 34 -10.32 -7.36 1.16
CA ALA A 34 -10.08 -7.50 -0.26
C ALA A 34 -8.97 -6.52 -0.64
N ALA A 35 -7.96 -7.00 -1.37
CA ALA A 35 -6.86 -6.15 -1.79
C ALA A 35 -7.42 -4.90 -2.49
N PRO A 36 -6.94 -3.69 -2.14
CA PRO A 36 -7.50 -2.44 -2.65
C PRO A 36 -7.39 -2.41 -4.17
N SER A 37 -8.43 -1.89 -4.83
CA SER A 37 -8.43 -1.82 -6.29
C SER A 37 -7.32 -0.88 -6.79
N LEU A 38 -6.92 -1.01 -8.05
CA LEU A 38 -5.95 -0.08 -8.63
C LEU A 38 -6.44 1.38 -8.55
N SER A 39 -7.75 1.58 -8.69
CA SER A 39 -8.36 2.90 -8.56
C SER A 39 -8.17 3.44 -7.14
N ASP A 40 -8.42 2.63 -6.11
CA ASP A 40 -8.26 3.07 -4.71
C ASP A 40 -6.79 3.41 -4.40
N GLN A 41 -5.86 2.57 -4.85
CA GLN A 41 -4.42 2.83 -4.69
C GLN A 41 -3.98 4.11 -5.42
N LEU A 42 -4.56 4.42 -6.58
CA LEU A 42 -4.28 5.68 -7.28
C LEU A 42 -4.93 6.88 -6.57
N ALA A 43 -6.11 6.70 -5.95
CA ALA A 43 -6.75 7.74 -5.18
C ALA A 43 -5.91 8.15 -3.95
N GLU A 44 -5.32 7.18 -3.26
CA GLU A 44 -4.41 7.42 -2.12
C GLU A 44 -3.15 8.21 -2.51
N LEU A 45 -2.66 8.03 -3.74
CA LEU A 45 -1.48 8.74 -4.26
C LEU A 45 -1.82 10.08 -4.91
N ALA A 46 -3.10 10.38 -5.11
CA ALA A 46 -3.53 11.57 -5.83
C ALA A 46 -3.33 12.81 -4.96
N ASP A 47 -2.36 13.64 -5.34
CA ASP A 47 -2.00 14.84 -4.59
C ASP A 47 -1.97 16.07 -5.51
N ALA A 48 -2.62 17.16 -5.09
CA ALA A 48 -2.73 18.41 -5.83
C ALA A 48 -1.36 19.04 -6.14
N ARG A 49 -0.33 18.71 -5.36
CA ARG A 49 1.04 19.16 -5.58
C ARG A 49 1.58 18.76 -6.95
N PHE A 50 1.11 17.65 -7.54
CA PHE A 50 1.54 17.17 -8.85
C PHE A 50 0.74 17.76 -10.02
N SER A 51 -0.17 18.70 -9.76
CA SER A 51 -0.97 19.36 -10.80
C SER A 51 -0.12 20.03 -11.89
N ALA A 52 0.94 20.72 -11.49
CA ALA A 52 1.84 21.40 -12.41
C ALA A 52 2.67 20.41 -13.24
N SER A 53 3.16 19.32 -12.65
CA SER A 53 3.93 18.29 -13.38
C SER A 53 3.06 17.43 -14.28
N ALA A 54 1.78 17.27 -13.95
CA ALA A 54 0.81 16.54 -14.77
C ALA A 54 0.27 17.36 -15.95
N LYS A 55 0.50 18.67 -15.99
CA LYS A 55 -0.04 19.57 -17.03
C LYS A 55 0.45 19.16 -18.42
N GLY A 56 -0.47 18.95 -19.34
CA GLY A 56 -0.17 18.54 -20.72
C GLY A 56 0.18 17.07 -20.90
N LEU A 57 0.13 16.26 -19.83
CA LEU A 57 0.29 14.81 -19.93
C LEU A 57 -1.07 14.13 -20.18
N SER A 58 -1.02 12.97 -20.85
CA SER A 58 -2.18 12.10 -21.05
C SER A 58 -2.17 10.97 -20.01
N SER A 59 -3.28 10.81 -19.28
CA SER A 59 -3.46 9.71 -18.32
C SER A 59 -3.33 8.34 -18.99
N GLN A 60 -3.88 8.18 -20.19
CA GLN A 60 -3.77 6.93 -20.97
C GLN A 60 -2.31 6.61 -21.29
N VAL A 61 -1.54 7.59 -21.77
CA VAL A 61 -0.13 7.39 -22.13
C VAL A 61 0.71 7.05 -20.90
N LEU A 62 0.45 7.71 -19.76
CA LEU A 62 1.13 7.39 -18.50
C LEU A 62 0.76 5.99 -18.01
N PHE A 63 -0.51 5.63 -18.06
CA PHE A 63 -1.00 4.31 -17.69
C PHE A 63 -0.33 3.22 -18.53
N ASP A 64 -0.34 3.36 -19.86
CA ASP A 64 0.27 2.38 -20.76
C ASP A 64 1.78 2.27 -20.53
N ARG A 65 2.48 3.38 -20.34
CA ARG A 65 3.91 3.36 -20.02
C ARG A 65 4.20 2.64 -18.70
N LEU A 66 3.47 2.95 -17.64
CA LEU A 66 3.67 2.34 -16.33
C LEU A 66 3.27 0.86 -16.34
N ARG A 67 2.28 0.47 -17.15
CA ARG A 67 1.91 -0.93 -17.40
C ARG A 67 3.01 -1.67 -18.16
N GLN A 68 3.54 -1.09 -19.24
CA GLN A 68 4.65 -1.67 -20.02
C GLN A 68 5.91 -1.88 -19.16
N ASN A 69 6.19 -0.95 -18.25
CA ASN A 69 7.30 -1.07 -17.30
C ASN A 69 7.00 -2.01 -16.12
N GLY A 70 5.78 -2.56 -16.03
CA GLY A 70 5.36 -3.48 -14.98
C GLY A 70 5.10 -2.83 -13.62
N VAL A 71 5.03 -1.49 -13.56
CA VAL A 71 4.65 -0.73 -12.36
C VAL A 71 3.15 -0.86 -12.10
N LEU A 72 2.33 -0.94 -13.15
CA LEU A 72 0.89 -1.13 -13.04
C LEU A 72 0.46 -2.49 -13.57
N SER A 73 -0.49 -3.09 -12.87
CA SER A 73 -1.23 -4.27 -13.30
C SER A 73 -2.71 -4.06 -13.02
N THR A 74 -3.57 -4.34 -13.99
CA THR A 74 -5.03 -4.27 -13.80
C THR A 74 -5.53 -5.31 -12.79
N GLN A 75 -4.78 -6.40 -12.58
CA GLN A 75 -5.13 -7.47 -11.65
C GLN A 75 -4.51 -7.29 -10.26
N ARG A 76 -3.30 -6.72 -10.19
CA ARG A 76 -2.51 -6.65 -8.96
C ARG A 76 -2.30 -5.23 -8.42
N GLY A 77 -2.83 -4.21 -9.10
CA GLY A 77 -2.61 -2.82 -8.73
C GLY A 77 -1.19 -2.34 -9.00
N ILE A 78 -0.65 -1.54 -8.08
CA ILE A 78 0.67 -0.94 -8.18
C ILE A 78 1.73 -1.93 -7.66
N ASN A 79 2.68 -2.29 -8.53
CA ASN A 79 3.82 -3.11 -8.16
C ASN A 79 4.94 -2.27 -7.55
N THR A 80 4.90 -2.10 -6.23
CA THR A 80 5.87 -1.32 -5.45
C THR A 80 7.29 -1.87 -5.55
N GLY A 81 7.46 -3.19 -5.65
CA GLY A 81 8.77 -3.82 -5.84
C GLY A 81 9.40 -3.45 -7.18
N LYS A 82 8.61 -3.46 -8.26
CA LYS A 82 9.05 -3.03 -9.59
C LYS A 82 9.36 -1.54 -9.62
N LEU A 83 8.51 -0.71 -9.02
CA LEU A 83 8.72 0.73 -8.90
C LEU A 83 10.05 1.03 -8.18
N ARG A 84 10.30 0.41 -7.03
CA ARG A 84 11.55 0.57 -6.26
C ARG A 84 12.78 0.10 -7.06
N GLY A 85 12.64 -0.99 -7.82
CA GLY A 85 13.72 -1.48 -8.69
C GLY A 85 14.06 -0.53 -9.83
N LEU A 86 13.07 0.16 -10.40
CA LEU A 86 13.27 1.19 -11.41
C LEU A 86 13.83 2.48 -10.80
N ALA A 87 13.32 2.89 -9.64
CA ALA A 87 13.74 4.11 -8.97
C ALA A 87 15.25 4.14 -8.63
N ARG A 88 15.84 2.96 -8.39
CA ARG A 88 17.29 2.82 -8.16
C ARG A 88 18.15 2.95 -9.43
N LYS A 89 17.56 2.83 -10.61
CA LYS A 89 18.27 2.79 -11.90
C LYS A 89 18.00 4.04 -12.75
N GLU A 90 16.87 4.68 -12.52
CA GLU A 90 16.49 5.88 -13.24
C GLU A 90 17.20 7.11 -12.69
N PRO A 91 17.50 8.11 -13.54
CA PRO A 91 17.99 9.39 -13.07
C PRO A 91 16.92 10.06 -12.20
N LEU A 92 17.36 10.68 -11.11
CA LEU A 92 16.49 11.43 -10.22
C LEU A 92 16.15 12.79 -10.83
N ILE A 93 14.89 13.17 -10.68
CA ILE A 93 14.32 14.44 -11.11
C ILE A 93 13.91 15.20 -9.84
N GLN A 94 14.38 16.43 -9.69
CA GLN A 94 13.95 17.29 -8.60
C GLN A 94 12.58 17.90 -8.93
N TYR A 95 11.62 17.73 -8.04
CA TYR A 95 10.30 18.34 -8.13
C TYR A 95 9.86 18.83 -6.75
N GLN A 96 9.55 20.12 -6.63
CA GLN A 96 9.13 20.76 -5.36
C GLN A 96 10.06 20.46 -4.17
N GLY A 97 11.37 20.43 -4.39
CA GLY A 97 12.36 20.18 -3.32
C GLY A 97 12.60 18.71 -2.98
N PHE A 98 11.87 17.78 -3.58
CA PHE A 98 12.06 16.33 -3.42
C PHE A 98 12.63 15.70 -4.69
N TYR A 99 13.30 14.56 -4.53
CA TYR A 99 13.82 13.78 -5.66
C TYR A 99 12.90 12.61 -5.95
N TYR A 100 12.53 12.47 -7.22
CA TYR A 100 11.71 11.38 -7.72
C TYR A 100 12.41 10.69 -8.88
N SER A 101 12.29 9.39 -8.98
CA SER A 101 12.54 8.72 -10.26
C SER A 101 11.49 9.11 -11.31
N ARG A 102 11.80 8.85 -12.58
CA ARG A 102 10.89 9.14 -13.69
C ARG A 102 9.59 8.34 -13.56
N SER A 103 9.68 7.09 -13.13
CA SER A 103 8.55 6.19 -12.92
C SER A 103 7.71 6.59 -11.70
N GLU A 104 8.31 7.04 -10.61
CA GLU A 104 7.58 7.57 -9.45
C GLU A 104 6.81 8.84 -9.81
N LEU A 105 7.48 9.81 -10.45
CA LEU A 105 6.82 11.05 -10.85
C LEU A 105 5.68 10.80 -11.85
N ALA A 106 5.87 9.85 -12.77
CA ALA A 106 4.82 9.42 -13.69
C ALA A 106 3.61 8.79 -12.97
N LEU A 107 3.86 7.99 -11.94
CA LEU A 107 2.80 7.37 -11.14
C LEU A 107 1.98 8.42 -10.37
N TYR A 108 2.65 9.38 -9.72
CA TYR A 108 1.98 10.48 -9.04
C TYR A 108 1.20 11.39 -9.99
N ASN A 109 1.76 11.69 -11.16
CA ASN A 109 1.06 12.45 -12.19
C ASN A 109 -0.19 11.69 -12.69
N LEU A 110 -0.09 10.37 -12.88
CA LEU A 110 -1.23 9.55 -13.26
C LEU A 110 -2.31 9.57 -12.17
N ALA A 111 -1.93 9.36 -10.91
CA ALA A 111 -2.83 9.40 -9.76
C ALA A 111 -3.60 10.73 -9.69
N TYR A 112 -2.89 11.85 -9.81
CA TYR A 112 -3.49 13.19 -9.88
C TYR A 112 -4.46 13.33 -11.06
N LEU A 113 -4.11 12.88 -12.26
CA LEU A 113 -4.95 13.02 -13.45
C LEU A 113 -6.24 12.18 -13.37
N VAL A 114 -6.18 11.01 -12.74
CA VAL A 114 -7.33 10.10 -12.62
C VAL A 114 -8.30 10.58 -11.55
N HIS A 115 -7.81 10.97 -10.37
CA HIS A 115 -8.68 11.28 -9.23
C HIS A 115 -8.85 12.77 -8.94
N LYS A 116 -8.02 13.65 -9.51
CA LYS A 116 -8.04 15.11 -9.33
C LYS A 116 -8.52 15.54 -7.94
N PRO A 117 -7.66 15.43 -6.91
CA PRO A 117 -8.07 15.72 -5.55
C PRO A 117 -8.66 17.13 -5.49
N THR A 118 -9.90 17.23 -5.03
CA THR A 118 -10.53 18.52 -4.78
C THR A 118 -9.73 19.22 -3.71
N LEU A 119 -9.14 20.36 -4.04
CA LEU A 119 -8.61 21.28 -3.04
C LEU A 119 -9.79 21.63 -2.13
N GLY A 120 -9.73 21.16 -0.88
CA GLY A 120 -10.73 21.47 0.12
C GLY A 120 -10.96 22.98 0.16
N ARG A 121 -12.24 23.37 0.14
CA ARG A 121 -12.67 24.75 0.39
C ARG A 121 -12.29 25.20 1.79
#